data_AF-A0AAU0N0J0-F1
#
_entry.id   AF-A0AAU0N0J0-F1
#
_cell.length_a   1.000
_cell.length_b   1.000
_cell.length_c   1.000
_cell.angle_alpha   90.00
_cell.angle_beta   90.00
_cell.angle_gamma   90.00
#
_symmetry.space_group_name_H-M   'P 1'
#
loop_
_entity.id
_entity.type
_entity.pdbx_description
1 polymer ?
#
loop_
_entity_poly.entity_id
_entity_poly.type
_entity_poly.pdbx_seq_one_letter_code
_entity_poly.pdbx_strand_id
1 'polypeptide(L)'
;MPEISKALIVDEPWITYLLQGKKAWELRSRKTQYRGWLGLIKKGSGQVVGIARLTGVSEYLNDAELERSLDKHQVGPEVYKRADYKWRFAWKLEDIRALNQPVSYHHKSGAVTWVTLNPEAQVLLKLACGELAISWEHPETSQEKPVNAIGATRVEFEKESVSDRSAGWEGTAGILMKTTNHQNSSSPDGGAERRKVNGVGLGISYVPIARDGSRFLPEVCNGKGHYTVGDKGDEKQFSDYEAALKYLRDMPKAKWRRPNSAGNWGIVSAIDWVKN
;
A
#
# COMPACT_ATOMS: atom_id res chain seq x y z
N MET A 1 5.30 0.11 20.14
CA MET A 1 3.95 -0.30 19.70
C MET A 1 3.74 -1.78 19.97
N PRO A 2 2.57 -2.21 20.48
CA PRO A 2 2.23 -3.63 20.64
C PRO A 2 2.15 -4.38 19.30
N GLU A 3 2.32 -5.70 19.35
CA GLU A 3 2.24 -6.58 18.20
C GLU A 3 0.81 -6.67 17.65
N ILE A 4 0.66 -6.52 16.32
CA ILE A 4 -0.62 -6.65 15.62
C ILE A 4 -0.61 -7.98 14.87
N SER A 5 -1.06 -9.05 15.51
CA SER A 5 -1.05 -10.41 14.94
C SER A 5 -2.39 -10.85 14.34
N LYS A 6 -3.46 -10.09 14.59
CA LYS A 6 -4.82 -10.38 14.10
C LYS A 6 -5.36 -9.24 13.27
N ALA A 7 -6.23 -9.58 12.33
CA ALA A 7 -7.01 -8.61 11.58
C ALA A 7 -8.46 -9.03 11.41
N LEU A 8 -9.33 -8.03 11.30
CA LEU A 8 -10.77 -8.16 11.19
C LEU A 8 -11.22 -7.79 9.77
N ILE A 9 -11.91 -8.71 9.10
CA ILE A 9 -12.49 -8.44 7.79
C ILE A 9 -13.83 -7.74 7.98
N VAL A 10 -13.98 -6.53 7.43
CA VAL A 10 -15.17 -5.68 7.51
C VAL A 10 -15.68 -5.39 6.09
N ASP A 11 -16.99 -5.47 5.90
CA ASP A 11 -17.63 -5.20 4.60
C ASP A 11 -17.84 -3.70 4.37
N GLU A 12 -18.07 -3.32 3.12
CA GLU A 12 -18.60 -1.98 2.81
C GLU A 12 -20.09 -1.90 3.17
N PRO A 13 -20.61 -0.71 3.56
CA PRO A 13 -19.91 0.58 3.74
C PRO A 13 -19.20 0.71 5.10
N TRP A 14 -19.28 -0.32 5.95
CA TRP A 14 -18.93 -0.22 7.38
C TRP A 14 -17.44 0.02 7.62
N ILE A 15 -16.57 -0.58 6.80
CA ILE A 15 -15.13 -0.31 6.87
C ILE A 15 -14.83 1.16 6.60
N THR A 16 -15.46 1.75 5.58
CA THR A 16 -15.30 3.17 5.24
C THR A 16 -15.76 4.06 6.40
N TYR A 17 -16.88 3.72 7.04
CA TYR A 17 -17.37 4.49 8.18
C TYR A 17 -16.44 4.41 9.40
N LEU A 18 -15.81 3.25 9.66
CA LEU A 18 -14.80 3.13 10.71
C LEU A 18 -13.60 4.04 10.41
N LEU A 19 -13.06 3.96 9.20
CA LEU A 19 -11.87 4.73 8.80
C LEU A 19 -12.12 6.24 8.71
N GLN A 20 -13.36 6.67 8.45
CA GLN A 20 -13.78 8.08 8.48
C GLN A 20 -14.18 8.57 9.88
N GLY A 21 -14.11 7.71 10.92
CA GLY A 21 -14.52 8.07 12.27
C GLY A 21 -16.04 8.25 12.47
N LYS A 22 -16.86 7.80 11.52
CA LYS A 22 -18.33 7.88 11.59
C LYS A 22 -18.95 6.84 12.51
N LYS A 23 -18.23 5.78 12.84
CA LYS A 23 -18.66 4.71 13.75
C LYS A 23 -17.45 4.18 14.52
N ALA A 24 -17.73 3.59 15.67
CA ALA A 24 -16.73 2.94 16.52
C ALA A 24 -17.13 1.50 16.91
N TRP A 25 -18.36 1.08 16.63
CA TRP A 25 -18.86 -0.24 16.99
C TRP A 25 -18.99 -1.14 15.76
N GLU A 26 -18.24 -2.23 15.70
CA GLU A 26 -18.41 -3.27 14.69
C GLU A 26 -19.43 -4.31 15.16
N LEU A 27 -20.56 -4.44 14.47
CA LEU A 27 -21.61 -5.39 14.85
C LEU A 27 -21.28 -6.81 14.36
N ARG A 28 -21.39 -7.79 15.25
CA ARG A 28 -21.10 -9.21 15.00
C ARG A 28 -22.19 -10.10 15.56
N SER A 29 -22.34 -11.30 15.01
CA SER A 29 -23.31 -12.29 15.50
C SER A 29 -22.84 -13.06 16.73
N ARG A 30 -21.58 -12.86 17.16
CA ARG A 30 -20.98 -13.51 18.33
C ARG A 30 -20.06 -12.54 19.06
N LYS A 31 -19.90 -12.76 20.37
CA LYS A 31 -18.87 -12.09 21.18
C LYS A 31 -17.46 -12.58 20.78
N THR A 32 -16.44 -11.81 21.15
CA THR A 32 -15.03 -12.21 21.10
C THR A 32 -14.36 -12.00 22.46
N GLN A 33 -13.47 -12.92 22.82
CA GLN A 33 -12.61 -12.78 24.01
C GLN A 33 -11.36 -11.94 23.71
N TYR A 34 -11.02 -11.74 22.43
CA TYR A 34 -9.84 -10.97 22.04
C TYR A 34 -9.95 -9.51 22.51
N ARG A 35 -8.86 -8.94 23.01
CA ARG A 35 -8.67 -7.51 23.30
C ARG A 35 -7.28 -7.10 22.82
N GLY A 36 -7.15 -5.85 22.37
CA GLY A 36 -5.89 -5.31 21.88
C GLY A 36 -5.93 -4.86 20.43
N TRP A 37 -4.75 -4.68 19.85
CA TRP A 37 -4.56 -4.06 18.53
C TRP A 37 -4.77 -5.05 17.39
N LEU A 38 -5.60 -4.65 16.44
CA LEU A 38 -5.93 -5.44 15.26
C LEU A 38 -5.79 -4.61 13.98
N GLY A 39 -5.51 -5.31 12.88
CA GLY A 39 -5.65 -4.76 11.54
C GLY A 39 -7.11 -4.75 11.09
N LEU A 40 -7.48 -3.78 10.26
CA LEU A 40 -8.78 -3.70 9.60
C LEU A 40 -8.59 -4.04 8.13
N ILE A 41 -9.34 -5.02 7.64
CA ILE A 41 -9.30 -5.48 6.25
C ILE A 41 -10.62 -5.12 5.59
N LYS A 42 -10.57 -4.39 4.47
CA LYS A 42 -11.73 -4.27 3.58
C LYS A 42 -11.99 -5.63 2.93
N LYS A 43 -13.20 -6.17 3.07
CA LYS A 43 -13.56 -7.47 2.49
C LYS A 43 -13.23 -7.52 1.00
N GLY A 44 -12.55 -8.60 0.60
CA GLY A 44 -12.13 -8.84 -0.79
C GLY A 44 -10.85 -8.12 -1.22
N SER A 45 -10.30 -7.18 -0.44
CA SER A 45 -9.08 -6.44 -0.81
C SER A 45 -7.81 -7.28 -0.70
N GLY A 46 -7.74 -8.22 0.25
CA GLY A 46 -6.48 -8.91 0.58
C GLY A 46 -5.44 -8.02 1.28
N GLN A 47 -5.86 -6.85 1.76
CA GLN A 47 -4.99 -5.85 2.37
C GLN A 47 -5.56 -5.37 3.70
N VAL A 48 -4.67 -5.13 4.66
CA VAL A 48 -4.95 -4.35 5.86
C VAL A 48 -4.92 -2.88 5.45
N VAL A 49 -6.03 -2.17 5.65
CA VAL A 49 -6.24 -0.77 5.23
C VAL A 49 -6.25 0.19 6.41
N GLY A 50 -6.26 -0.34 7.63
CA GLY A 50 -6.29 0.43 8.86
C GLY A 50 -5.92 -0.44 10.06
N ILE A 51 -5.84 0.20 11.22
CA ILE A 51 -5.69 -0.46 12.51
C ILE A 51 -6.73 0.08 13.48
N ALA A 52 -7.01 -0.69 14.52
CA ALA A 52 -7.82 -0.25 15.66
C ALA A 52 -7.43 -1.04 16.91
N ARG A 53 -7.85 -0.56 18.07
CA ARG A 53 -7.79 -1.28 19.33
C ARG A 53 -9.18 -1.74 19.74
N LEU A 54 -9.38 -3.05 19.92
CA LEU A 54 -10.64 -3.59 20.41
C LEU A 54 -10.61 -3.62 21.95
N THR A 55 -11.39 -2.75 22.57
CA THR A 55 -11.36 -2.51 24.02
C THR A 55 -12.51 -3.18 24.76
N GLY A 56 -13.64 -3.41 24.07
CA GLY A 56 -14.83 -3.97 24.70
C GLY A 56 -15.71 -4.75 23.74
N VAL A 57 -16.60 -5.55 24.32
CA VAL A 57 -17.69 -6.23 23.62
C VAL A 57 -18.96 -6.00 24.45
N SER A 58 -20.06 -5.64 23.81
CA SER A 58 -21.35 -5.46 24.48
C SER A 58 -21.98 -6.81 24.86
N GLU A 59 -23.00 -6.73 25.72
CA GLU A 59 -24.04 -7.76 25.78
C GLU A 59 -24.88 -7.77 24.49
N TYR A 60 -25.83 -8.70 24.41
CA TYR A 60 -26.77 -8.76 23.30
C TYR A 60 -27.54 -7.44 23.17
N LEU A 61 -27.66 -6.92 21.95
CA LEU A 61 -28.36 -5.68 21.63
C LEU A 61 -29.70 -5.99 20.97
N ASN A 62 -30.80 -5.76 21.68
CA ASN A 62 -32.13 -5.78 21.09
C ASN A 62 -32.37 -4.55 20.19
N ASP A 63 -33.54 -4.49 19.53
CA ASP A 63 -33.85 -3.40 18.59
C ASP A 63 -33.81 -2.01 19.23
N ALA A 64 -34.28 -1.86 20.48
CA ALA A 64 -34.26 -0.59 21.19
C ALA A 64 -32.83 -0.16 21.57
N GLU A 65 -31.95 -1.13 21.85
CA GLU A 65 -30.54 -0.86 22.15
C GLU A 65 -29.75 -0.50 20.89
N LEU A 66 -30.04 -1.15 19.75
CA LEU A 66 -29.51 -0.73 18.45
C LEU A 66 -29.97 0.68 18.11
N GLU A 67 -31.26 0.97 18.23
CA GLU A 67 -31.80 2.31 17.97
C GLU A 67 -31.13 3.39 18.83
N ARG A 68 -30.95 3.14 20.13
CA ARG A 68 -30.27 4.07 21.05
C ARG A 68 -28.78 4.27 20.75
N SER A 69 -28.14 3.33 20.06
CA SER A 69 -26.71 3.36 19.76
C SER A 69 -26.40 3.53 18.26
N LEU A 70 -27.39 4.02 17.49
CA LEU A 70 -27.29 4.22 16.05
C LEU A 70 -26.07 5.09 15.66
N ASP A 71 -25.76 6.11 16.45
CA ASP A 71 -24.58 6.97 16.28
C ASP A 71 -23.26 6.18 16.29
N LYS A 72 -23.20 5.09 17.07
CA LYS A 72 -21.97 4.29 17.28
C LYS A 72 -21.78 3.23 16.20
N HIS A 73 -22.86 2.70 15.62
CA HIS A 73 -22.78 1.59 14.67
C HIS A 73 -23.31 1.91 13.26
N GLN A 74 -24.12 2.95 13.07
CA GLN A 74 -24.59 3.45 11.77
C GLN A 74 -25.43 2.45 10.95
N VAL A 75 -26.04 1.44 11.59
CA VAL A 75 -26.90 0.46 10.92
C VAL A 75 -28.35 0.86 11.17
N GLY A 76 -29.07 1.28 10.12
CA GLY A 76 -30.44 1.74 10.26
C GLY A 76 -31.47 0.61 10.45
N PRO A 77 -32.69 0.96 10.89
CA PRO A 77 -33.78 0.01 11.12
C PRO A 77 -34.16 -0.81 9.89
N GLU A 78 -33.99 -0.27 8.69
CA GLU A 78 -34.20 -0.95 7.41
C GLU A 78 -33.26 -2.16 7.21
N VAL A 79 -32.16 -2.22 7.95
CA VAL A 79 -31.23 -3.35 7.95
C VAL A 79 -31.46 -4.24 9.16
N TYR A 80 -31.49 -3.68 10.39
CA TYR A 80 -31.51 -4.53 11.59
C TYR A 80 -32.88 -5.15 11.92
N LYS A 81 -33.98 -4.61 11.37
CA LYS A 81 -35.32 -5.19 11.51
C LYS A 81 -35.63 -6.30 10.50
N ARG A 82 -34.69 -6.64 9.61
CA ARG A 82 -34.87 -7.76 8.68
C ARG A 82 -34.90 -9.08 9.46
N ALA A 83 -35.72 -10.03 9.00
CA ALA A 83 -35.94 -11.30 9.68
C ALA A 83 -34.66 -12.15 9.82
N ASP A 84 -33.70 -12.00 8.90
CA ASP A 84 -32.42 -12.72 8.87
C ASP A 84 -31.29 -11.97 9.61
N TYR A 85 -31.58 -10.81 10.21
CA TYR A 85 -30.58 -9.99 10.86
C TYR A 85 -30.11 -10.59 12.19
N LYS A 86 -28.83 -10.94 12.25
CA LYS A 86 -28.23 -11.67 13.38
C LYS A 86 -27.07 -10.96 14.10
N TRP A 87 -26.69 -9.76 13.66
CA TRP A 87 -25.52 -9.04 14.19
C TRP A 87 -25.90 -8.23 15.43
N ARG A 88 -25.87 -8.88 16.59
CA ARG A 88 -26.46 -8.38 17.85
C ARG A 88 -25.44 -8.13 18.96
N PHE A 89 -24.15 -8.16 18.66
CA PHE A 89 -23.08 -7.82 19.60
C PHE A 89 -22.20 -6.73 19.01
N ALA A 90 -21.93 -5.67 19.77
CA ALA A 90 -21.01 -4.61 19.36
C ALA A 90 -19.60 -4.89 19.86
N TRP A 91 -18.65 -4.97 18.93
CA TRP A 91 -17.23 -4.93 19.23
C TRP A 91 -16.80 -3.47 19.21
N LYS A 92 -16.38 -2.97 20.37
CA LYS A 92 -16.03 -1.56 20.59
C LYS A 92 -14.59 -1.34 20.17
N LEU A 93 -14.39 -0.52 19.15
CA LEU A 93 -13.11 -0.16 18.59
C LEU A 93 -12.74 1.27 19.01
N GLU A 94 -11.50 1.45 19.40
CA GLU A 94 -10.86 2.72 19.72
C GLU A 94 -9.61 2.87 18.85
N ASP A 95 -9.02 4.08 18.86
CA ASP A 95 -7.75 4.37 18.18
C ASP A 95 -7.75 3.94 16.70
N ILE A 96 -8.90 4.10 16.02
CA ILE A 96 -9.07 3.69 14.63
C ILE A 96 -8.25 4.62 13.74
N ARG A 97 -7.35 4.05 12.94
CA ARG A 97 -6.49 4.81 12.01
C ARG A 97 -6.45 4.12 10.66
N ALA A 98 -6.66 4.89 9.59
CA ALA A 98 -6.36 4.42 8.24
C ALA A 98 -4.83 4.38 8.05
N LEU A 99 -4.36 3.41 7.27
CA LEU A 99 -2.96 3.37 6.84
C LEU A 99 -2.80 4.25 5.60
N ASN A 100 -1.70 5.00 5.54
CA ASN A 100 -1.34 5.77 4.33
C ASN A 100 -1.11 4.85 3.12
N GLN A 101 -0.57 3.66 3.37
CA GLN A 101 -0.40 2.61 2.38
C GLN A 101 -0.99 1.29 2.91
N PRO A 102 -1.90 0.63 2.18
CA PRO A 102 -2.41 -0.67 2.56
C PRO A 102 -1.31 -1.73 2.64
N VAL A 103 -1.40 -2.62 3.63
CA VAL A 103 -0.44 -3.72 3.84
C VAL A 103 -1.05 -5.03 3.36
N SER A 104 -0.48 -5.62 2.32
CA SER A 104 -0.86 -6.95 1.85
C SER A 104 -0.57 -8.02 2.91
N TYR A 105 -1.44 -9.01 3.03
CA TYR A 105 -1.21 -10.16 3.91
C TYR A 105 -1.46 -11.48 3.17
N HIS A 106 -0.73 -12.51 3.57
CA HIS A 106 -0.92 -13.85 3.02
C HIS A 106 -1.94 -14.63 3.85
N HIS A 107 -3.02 -15.07 3.21
CA HIS A 107 -4.10 -15.82 3.84
C HIS A 107 -3.89 -17.34 3.71
N LYS A 108 -3.95 -18.09 4.81
CA LYS A 108 -4.19 -19.54 4.75
C LYS A 108 -5.68 -19.77 4.49
N SER A 109 -6.03 -20.52 3.44
CA SER A 109 -7.43 -20.79 3.04
C SER A 109 -8.33 -21.12 4.25
N GLY A 110 -9.54 -20.56 4.32
CA GLY A 110 -10.55 -20.88 5.34
C GLY A 110 -10.75 -19.91 6.52
N ALA A 111 -10.17 -18.69 6.56
CA ALA A 111 -10.45 -17.76 7.66
C ALA A 111 -11.79 -17.02 7.46
N VAL A 112 -12.76 -17.29 8.35
CA VAL A 112 -14.15 -16.84 8.21
C VAL A 112 -14.46 -15.55 9.00
N THR A 113 -13.58 -15.08 9.91
CA THR A 113 -13.87 -13.87 10.70
C THR A 113 -12.62 -13.13 11.18
N TRP A 114 -11.65 -13.86 11.73
CA TRP A 114 -10.35 -13.34 12.12
C TRP A 114 -9.28 -13.86 11.18
N VAL A 115 -8.40 -12.98 10.74
CA VAL A 115 -7.19 -13.32 10.01
C VAL A 115 -6.03 -13.30 10.99
N THR A 116 -5.25 -14.37 11.04
CA THR A 116 -3.91 -14.32 11.65
C THR A 116 -2.94 -13.80 10.60
N LEU A 117 -2.29 -12.69 10.90
CA LEU A 117 -1.35 -12.01 10.00
C LEU A 117 -0.02 -12.77 9.96
N ASN A 118 0.56 -12.92 8.77
CA ASN A 118 1.89 -13.50 8.59
C ASN A 118 2.96 -12.52 9.13
N PRO A 119 4.15 -13.02 9.54
CA PRO A 119 5.18 -12.16 10.15
C PRO A 119 5.55 -10.92 9.33
N GLU A 120 5.60 -11.06 8.01
CA GLU A 120 5.84 -9.95 7.08
C GLU A 120 4.81 -8.82 7.22
N ALA A 121 3.52 -9.13 7.20
CA ALA A 121 2.48 -8.12 7.40
C ALA A 121 2.56 -7.47 8.78
N GLN A 122 2.95 -8.22 9.83
CA GLN A 122 3.13 -7.66 11.17
C GLN A 122 4.30 -6.67 11.21
N VAL A 123 5.42 -6.98 10.55
CA VAL A 123 6.56 -6.07 10.42
C VAL A 123 6.17 -4.83 9.64
N LEU A 124 5.49 -4.97 8.50
CA LEU A 124 5.02 -3.84 7.69
C LEU A 124 4.03 -2.96 8.46
N LEU A 125 3.11 -3.54 9.22
CA LEU A 125 2.23 -2.78 10.10
C LEU A 125 3.01 -2.06 11.20
N LYS A 126 4.01 -2.70 11.80
CA LYS A 126 4.88 -2.06 12.78
C LYS A 126 5.63 -0.87 12.19
N LEU A 127 6.09 -0.96 10.95
CA LEU A 127 6.76 0.15 10.24
C LEU A 127 5.77 1.27 9.91
N ALA A 128 4.63 0.94 9.29
CA ALA A 128 3.58 1.90 8.94
C ALA A 128 3.02 2.64 10.18
N CYS A 129 3.10 2.03 11.35
CA CYS A 129 2.72 2.65 12.61
C CYS A 129 3.91 3.22 13.40
N GLY A 130 5.14 2.81 13.11
CA GLY A 130 6.37 3.32 13.71
C GLY A 130 6.69 4.73 13.22
N GLU A 131 6.34 5.04 11.97
CA GLU A 131 6.29 6.43 11.47
C GLU A 131 5.31 7.32 12.25
N LEU A 132 4.32 6.75 12.97
CA LEU A 132 3.41 7.51 13.84
C LEU A 132 4.01 7.81 15.23
N ALA A 133 5.09 7.14 15.64
CA ALA A 133 5.78 7.44 16.90
C ALA A 133 6.66 8.70 16.79
N ILE A 134 7.16 9.02 15.58
CA ILE A 134 7.99 10.20 15.32
C ILE A 134 7.16 11.51 15.37
N SER A 135 5.83 11.42 15.25
CA SER A 135 4.92 12.55 15.44
C SER A 135 4.44 12.76 16.89
N TRP A 136 4.94 12.00 17.87
CA TRP A 136 4.41 11.98 19.25
C TRP A 136 5.41 12.40 20.35
N GLU A 137 6.69 12.61 20.06
CA GLU A 137 7.68 13.14 21.03
C GLU A 137 8.54 14.18 20.29
N HIS A 138 8.52 15.51 20.51
CA HIS A 138 8.01 16.43 21.55
C HIS A 138 7.76 17.82 20.91
N PRO A 139 6.86 18.69 21.43
CA PRO A 139 7.06 20.14 21.31
C PRO A 139 8.34 20.51 22.07
N GLU A 140 9.21 21.31 21.45
CA GLU A 140 10.49 21.78 22.00
C GLU A 140 10.37 22.11 23.49
N THR A 141 11.00 21.30 24.33
CA THR A 141 11.19 21.63 25.74
C THR A 141 12.59 22.20 25.87
N SER A 142 12.76 23.45 25.49
CA SER A 142 13.94 24.24 25.86
C SER A 142 13.92 24.49 27.36
N GLN A 143 14.60 23.64 28.12
CA GLN A 143 15.19 24.03 29.40
C GLN A 143 16.54 23.33 29.56
N GLU A 144 17.58 23.98 29.05
CA GLU A 144 18.94 23.74 29.56
C GLU A 144 19.03 24.29 30.99
N LYS A 145 19.37 23.43 31.93
CA LYS A 145 19.90 23.84 33.25
C LYS A 145 21.44 23.85 33.16
N PRO A 146 22.13 24.90 33.62
CA PRO A 146 23.58 24.87 33.73
C PRO A 146 24.01 24.07 34.98
N VAL A 147 25.06 23.26 34.83
CA VAL A 147 25.80 22.64 35.94
C VAL A 147 26.97 23.55 36.32
N ASN A 148 26.92 24.00 37.56
CA ASN A 148 27.93 24.53 38.49
C ASN A 148 29.38 24.76 38.02
N ALA A 149 29.91 25.93 38.37
CA ALA A 149 31.32 26.11 38.71
C ALA A 149 31.45 26.67 40.14
N ILE A 150 32.34 26.02 40.88
CA ILE A 150 32.61 26.12 42.30
C ILE A 150 33.48 27.36 42.54
N GLY A 151 33.22 28.09 43.63
CA GLY A 151 34.04 29.22 44.04
C GLY A 151 35.47 28.78 44.40
N ALA A 152 36.44 29.38 43.72
CA ALA A 152 37.82 29.48 44.20
C ALA A 152 38.43 30.80 43.71
N THR A 153 38.71 31.63 44.71
CA THR A 153 39.62 32.76 44.88
C THR A 153 40.49 33.25 43.71
N ARG A 154 40.32 34.56 43.47
CA ARG A 154 41.14 35.61 42.82
C ARG A 154 42.67 35.45 42.86
N VAL A 155 43.31 35.61 41.69
CA VAL A 155 44.60 36.30 41.50
C VAL A 155 44.55 37.06 40.16
N GLU A 156 44.96 38.33 40.18
CA GLU A 156 45.06 39.27 39.04
C GLU A 156 46.27 38.94 38.14
N PHE A 157 46.26 39.33 36.85
CA PHE A 157 47.35 40.06 36.16
C PHE A 157 47.07 40.30 34.64
N GLU A 158 47.06 41.60 34.29
CA GLU A 158 47.53 42.32 33.08
C GLU A 158 47.24 41.90 31.61
N LYS A 159 46.41 42.75 30.97
CA LYS A 159 46.57 43.59 29.74
C LYS A 159 47.23 43.10 28.41
N GLU A 160 46.67 43.71 27.35
CA GLU A 160 47.15 43.95 25.96
C GLU A 160 46.83 42.88 24.90
N SER A 161 46.46 43.16 23.64
CA SER A 161 46.29 44.39 22.84
C SER A 161 45.42 44.09 21.58
N VAL A 162 45.09 45.14 20.83
CA VAL A 162 44.11 45.24 19.72
C VAL A 162 44.78 45.07 18.34
N SER A 163 43.94 44.89 17.29
CA SER A 163 44.12 45.25 15.85
C SER A 163 44.54 44.11 14.90
N ASP A 164 44.17 44.01 13.62
CA ASP A 164 43.19 44.64 12.70
C ASP A 164 43.35 43.93 11.30
N ARG A 165 42.36 44.05 10.39
CA ARG A 165 42.42 43.91 8.89
C ARG A 165 42.68 42.53 8.25
N SER A 166 42.35 42.21 6.99
CA SER A 166 41.39 42.63 5.92
C SER A 166 41.78 41.85 4.63
N ALA A 167 40.90 41.86 3.60
CA ALA A 167 41.10 41.49 2.18
C ALA A 167 41.08 39.98 1.83
N GLY A 168 40.45 39.50 0.75
CA GLY A 168 39.96 40.10 -0.49
C GLY A 168 40.76 39.57 -1.69
N TRP A 169 40.13 38.84 -2.62
CA TRP A 169 40.65 38.65 -3.99
C TRP A 169 39.55 38.23 -5.00
N GLU A 170 39.65 38.80 -6.20
CA GLU A 170 38.74 38.79 -7.36
C GLU A 170 39.08 37.71 -8.42
N GLY A 171 38.28 37.58 -9.49
CA GLY A 171 38.74 37.05 -10.78
C GLY A 171 37.74 36.13 -11.50
N THR A 172 36.69 36.64 -12.15
CA THR A 172 36.54 36.84 -13.62
C THR A 172 37.09 35.75 -14.56
N ALA A 173 36.22 35.20 -15.43
CA ALA A 173 36.30 35.29 -16.91
C ALA A 173 35.26 34.37 -17.57
N GLY A 174 34.42 34.94 -18.45
CA GLY A 174 33.54 34.19 -19.35
C GLY A 174 34.23 33.82 -20.67
N ILE A 175 33.53 33.07 -21.53
CA ILE A 175 33.54 33.20 -23.00
C ILE A 175 32.37 32.42 -23.62
N LEU A 176 31.75 33.12 -24.57
CA LEU A 176 30.65 32.83 -25.48
C LEU A 176 31.22 32.32 -26.82
N MET A 177 30.53 31.41 -27.54
CA MET A 177 30.37 31.41 -29.03
C MET A 177 29.55 30.17 -29.47
N LYS A 178 28.34 30.34 -30.03
CA LYS A 178 27.96 30.60 -31.45
C LYS A 178 27.88 29.35 -32.34
N THR A 179 26.62 28.94 -32.52
CA THR A 179 25.92 28.47 -33.74
C THR A 179 26.71 28.25 -35.04
N THR A 180 26.40 27.17 -35.76
CA THR A 180 26.15 27.26 -37.21
C THR A 180 25.22 26.14 -37.71
N ASN A 181 24.39 26.54 -38.67
CA ASN A 181 23.32 25.81 -39.33
C ASN A 181 23.75 25.59 -40.79
N HIS A 182 23.47 24.44 -41.40
CA HIS A 182 23.52 24.30 -42.86
C HIS A 182 22.37 23.41 -43.37
N GLN A 183 21.61 24.00 -44.29
CA GLN A 183 20.52 23.42 -45.08
C GLN A 183 21.06 22.45 -46.15
N ASN A 184 20.32 21.40 -46.51
CA ASN A 184 19.88 21.24 -47.90
C ASN A 184 18.71 20.25 -48.06
N SER A 185 17.81 20.59 -48.99
CA SER A 185 16.63 19.87 -49.46
C SER A 185 16.95 18.70 -50.40
N SER A 186 16.09 17.67 -50.46
CA SER A 186 15.58 16.98 -51.69
C SER A 186 14.83 15.68 -51.34
N SER A 187 13.58 15.55 -51.81
CA SER A 187 12.85 14.27 -52.02
C SER A 187 13.06 13.82 -53.49
N PRO A 188 12.97 12.52 -53.87
CA PRO A 188 11.69 11.81 -53.95
C PRO A 188 11.71 10.28 -53.64
N ASP A 189 10.52 9.79 -53.29
CA ASP A 189 9.83 8.53 -53.63
C ASP A 189 10.54 7.16 -53.74
N GLY A 190 9.87 6.13 -53.20
CA GLY A 190 9.95 4.74 -53.68
C GLY A 190 10.77 3.70 -52.88
N GLY A 191 10.09 2.95 -52.01
CA GLY A 191 10.15 1.47 -51.99
C GLY A 191 11.41 0.72 -51.51
N ALA A 192 11.19 -0.09 -50.46
CA ALA A 192 11.94 -1.30 -50.07
C ALA A 192 13.29 -1.16 -49.34
N GLU A 193 13.21 -1.48 -48.04
CA GLU A 193 14.12 -2.37 -47.31
C GLU A 193 15.62 -1.98 -47.17
N ARG A 194 15.98 -1.45 -45.99
CA ARG A 194 17.16 -1.88 -45.20
C ARG A 194 17.26 -1.15 -43.85
N ARG A 195 17.26 -1.96 -42.80
CA ARG A 195 17.90 -1.83 -41.48
C ARG A 195 18.28 -0.42 -40.99
N LYS A 196 17.60 0.04 -39.93
CA LYS A 196 18.23 0.83 -38.86
C LYS A 196 18.17 0.06 -37.55
N VAL A 197 19.33 -0.40 -37.12
CA VAL A 197 19.62 -0.75 -35.73
C VAL A 197 19.79 0.57 -34.96
N ASN A 198 19.40 0.55 -33.68
CA ASN A 198 19.52 1.59 -32.65
C ASN A 198 18.28 2.48 -32.43
N GLY A 199 17.40 1.93 -31.59
CA GLY A 199 16.55 2.69 -30.68
C GLY A 199 16.25 1.78 -29.49
N VAL A 200 17.14 1.74 -28.50
CA VAL A 200 16.88 1.10 -27.20
C VAL A 200 15.82 1.93 -26.50
N GLY A 201 14.56 1.73 -26.88
CA GLY A 201 13.40 2.25 -26.18
C GLY A 201 13.06 1.26 -25.08
N LEU A 202 13.60 1.48 -23.87
CA LEU A 202 13.12 0.86 -22.64
C LEU A 202 11.69 1.34 -22.37
N GLY A 203 10.74 0.81 -23.14
CA GLY A 203 9.31 0.97 -22.91
C GLY A 203 8.96 0.19 -21.66
N ILE A 204 8.55 0.90 -20.62
CA ILE A 204 8.08 0.32 -19.36
C ILE A 204 6.90 -0.61 -19.68
N SER A 205 7.13 -1.92 -19.81
CA SER A 205 6.08 -2.88 -20.12
C SER A 205 5.47 -3.37 -18.81
N TYR A 206 4.22 -2.96 -18.54
CA TYR A 206 3.46 -3.55 -17.45
C TYR A 206 2.91 -4.91 -17.87
N VAL A 207 3.04 -5.90 -16.99
CA VAL A 207 2.57 -7.28 -17.16
C VAL A 207 1.59 -7.64 -16.03
N PRO A 208 0.56 -8.46 -16.31
CA PRO A 208 -0.38 -8.85 -15.28
C PRO A 208 0.26 -9.84 -14.31
N ILE A 209 -0.03 -9.67 -13.02
CA ILE A 209 0.39 -10.57 -11.94
C ILE A 209 -0.83 -11.22 -11.29
N ALA A 210 -0.74 -12.53 -11.06
CA ALA A 210 -1.78 -13.33 -10.42
C ALA A 210 -1.55 -13.44 -8.91
N ARG A 211 -2.58 -13.89 -8.19
CA ARG A 211 -2.55 -14.04 -6.71
C ARG A 211 -1.40 -14.92 -6.21
N ASP A 212 -0.99 -15.89 -6.99
CA ASP A 212 0.09 -16.83 -6.67
C ASP A 212 1.49 -16.30 -7.04
N GLY A 213 1.60 -15.03 -7.42
CA GLY A 213 2.85 -14.38 -7.82
C GLY A 213 3.27 -14.66 -9.27
N SER A 214 2.56 -15.53 -10.00
CA SER A 214 2.84 -15.73 -11.41
C SER A 214 2.58 -14.45 -12.19
N ARG A 215 3.52 -14.11 -13.06
CA ARG A 215 3.42 -13.02 -14.01
C ARG A 215 3.21 -13.59 -15.39
N PHE A 216 2.46 -12.91 -16.24
CA PHE A 216 2.41 -13.29 -17.66
C PHE A 216 3.67 -12.77 -18.35
N LEU A 217 4.68 -13.64 -18.45
CA LEU A 217 5.97 -13.36 -19.08
C LEU A 217 6.17 -14.27 -20.29
N PRO A 218 7.16 -14.00 -21.17
CA PRO A 218 7.45 -14.85 -22.33
C PRO A 218 7.65 -16.32 -21.99
N GLU A 219 8.16 -16.63 -20.79
CA GLU A 219 8.45 -18.00 -20.34
C GLU A 219 7.19 -18.80 -19.98
N VAL A 220 6.01 -18.17 -19.94
CA VAL A 220 4.73 -18.82 -19.60
C VAL A 220 4.07 -19.45 -20.84
N CYS A 221 4.74 -19.49 -21.98
CA CYS A 221 4.28 -20.24 -23.15
C CYS A 221 4.27 -21.76 -22.87
N ASN A 222 3.30 -22.48 -23.41
CA ASN A 222 3.30 -23.94 -23.32
C ASN A 222 4.47 -24.55 -24.13
N GLY A 223 4.70 -25.86 -23.99
CA GLY A 223 5.79 -26.55 -24.70
C GLY A 223 5.72 -26.51 -26.23
N LYS A 224 4.64 -25.98 -26.82
CA LYS A 224 4.47 -25.74 -28.26
C LYS A 224 4.67 -24.27 -28.64
N GLY A 225 5.09 -23.41 -27.70
CA GLY A 225 5.30 -21.98 -27.94
C GLY A 225 4.01 -21.15 -28.00
N HIS A 226 2.88 -21.66 -27.49
CA HIS A 226 1.61 -20.93 -27.47
C HIS A 226 1.26 -20.36 -26.10
N TYR A 227 0.79 -19.12 -26.09
CA TYR A 227 0.18 -18.44 -24.95
C TYR A 227 -1.32 -18.68 -24.97
N THR A 228 -1.89 -19.18 -23.87
CA THR A 228 -3.33 -19.39 -23.75
C THR A 228 -3.93 -18.38 -22.76
N VAL A 229 -4.82 -17.52 -23.25
CA VAL A 229 -5.38 -16.37 -22.52
C VAL A 229 -6.89 -16.28 -22.72
N GLY A 230 -7.63 -15.74 -21.75
CA GLY A 230 -9.10 -15.63 -21.81
C GLY A 230 -9.81 -16.30 -20.65
N ASP A 231 -11.14 -16.22 -20.68
CA ASP A 231 -12.02 -16.88 -19.73
C ASP A 231 -12.00 -18.40 -19.90
N LYS A 232 -12.27 -19.13 -18.80
CA LYS A 232 -12.34 -20.59 -18.84
C LYS A 232 -13.51 -21.02 -19.71
N GLY A 233 -13.23 -21.75 -20.80
CA GLY A 233 -14.21 -22.16 -21.81
C GLY A 233 -14.16 -21.33 -23.08
N ASP A 234 -13.58 -20.13 -23.03
CA ASP A 234 -13.45 -19.18 -24.14
C ASP A 234 -11.97 -18.79 -24.37
N GLU A 235 -11.04 -19.70 -24.07
CA GLU A 235 -9.60 -19.45 -24.19
C GLU A 235 -9.17 -19.24 -25.65
N LYS A 236 -8.30 -18.25 -25.87
CA LYS A 236 -7.62 -18.00 -27.14
C LYS A 236 -6.14 -18.34 -27.05
N GLN A 237 -5.59 -18.80 -28.18
CA GLN A 237 -4.17 -19.13 -28.31
C GLN A 237 -3.46 -18.14 -29.23
N PHE A 238 -2.29 -17.72 -28.81
CA PHE A 238 -1.41 -16.82 -29.56
C PHE A 238 -0.02 -17.45 -29.63
N SER A 239 0.66 -17.35 -30.77
CA SER A 239 2.08 -17.73 -30.91
C SER A 239 3.04 -16.57 -30.63
N ASP A 240 2.52 -15.35 -30.59
CA ASP A 240 3.28 -14.14 -30.29
C ASP A 240 2.93 -13.60 -28.90
N TYR A 241 3.97 -13.27 -28.13
CA TYR A 241 3.82 -12.79 -26.75
C TYR A 241 3.15 -11.43 -26.69
N GLU A 242 3.55 -10.49 -27.54
CA GLU A 242 3.02 -9.12 -27.52
C GLU A 242 1.54 -9.09 -27.94
N ALA A 243 1.15 -9.92 -28.91
CA ALA A 243 -0.25 -10.12 -29.27
C ALA A 243 -1.08 -10.67 -28.11
N ALA A 244 -0.54 -11.65 -27.37
CA ALA A 244 -1.20 -12.22 -26.20
C ALA A 244 -1.31 -11.20 -25.04
N LEU A 245 -0.24 -10.44 -24.78
CA LEU A 245 -0.20 -9.40 -23.75
C LEU A 245 -1.16 -8.26 -24.08
N LYS A 246 -1.24 -7.86 -25.35
CA LYS A 246 -2.24 -6.90 -25.84
C LYS A 246 -3.65 -7.41 -25.61
N TYR A 247 -3.93 -8.66 -25.98
CA TYR A 247 -5.25 -9.27 -25.74
C TYR A 247 -5.64 -9.23 -24.26
N LEU A 248 -4.70 -9.52 -23.35
CA LEU A 248 -4.94 -9.44 -21.91
C LEU A 248 -5.23 -8.02 -21.42
N ARG A 249 -4.62 -6.99 -22.01
CA ARG A 249 -4.87 -5.57 -21.65
C ARG A 249 -6.28 -5.14 -22.03
N ASP A 250 -6.82 -5.67 -23.12
CA ASP A 250 -8.17 -5.34 -23.60
C ASP A 250 -9.27 -6.10 -22.83
N MET A 251 -8.92 -7.09 -21.99
CA MET A 251 -9.88 -7.81 -21.15
C MET A 251 -10.26 -7.00 -19.91
N PRO A 252 -11.55 -7.01 -19.47
CA PRO A 252 -11.96 -6.43 -18.18
C PRO A 252 -11.20 -7.02 -16.99
N LYS A 253 -10.81 -8.30 -17.08
CA LYS A 253 -9.90 -8.95 -16.14
C LYS A 253 -9.01 -9.93 -16.89
N ALA A 254 -7.73 -9.59 -17.02
CA ALA A 254 -6.73 -10.44 -17.66
C ALA A 254 -6.69 -11.85 -17.01
N LYS A 255 -6.70 -12.89 -17.85
CA LYS A 255 -6.67 -14.30 -17.43
C LYS A 255 -5.80 -15.10 -18.38
N TRP A 256 -4.90 -15.92 -17.85
CA TRP A 256 -3.98 -16.74 -18.65
C TRP A 256 -3.72 -18.08 -18.01
N ARG A 257 -3.27 -19.05 -18.81
CA ARG A 257 -2.81 -20.34 -18.30
C ARG A 257 -1.34 -20.26 -17.91
N ARG A 258 -0.99 -20.88 -16.79
CA ARG A 258 0.38 -21.05 -16.30
C ARG A 258 0.56 -22.41 -15.61
N PRO A 259 1.78 -22.95 -15.51
CA PRO A 259 2.05 -24.15 -14.71
C PRO A 259 2.02 -23.84 -13.21
N ASN A 260 1.37 -24.68 -12.40
CA ASN A 260 1.43 -24.62 -10.95
C ASN A 260 2.68 -25.34 -10.40
N SER A 261 2.86 -25.35 -9.07
CA SER A 261 4.00 -26.00 -8.41
C SER A 261 4.08 -27.52 -8.65
N ALA A 262 2.99 -28.15 -9.07
CA ALA A 262 2.93 -29.56 -9.45
C ALA A 262 3.07 -29.78 -10.98
N GLY A 263 3.39 -28.73 -11.75
CA GLY A 263 3.54 -28.78 -13.21
C GLY A 263 2.21 -28.79 -13.99
N ASN A 264 1.06 -28.74 -13.32
CA ASN A 264 -0.24 -28.73 -13.97
C ASN A 264 -0.61 -27.33 -14.45
N TRP A 265 -1.16 -27.24 -15.66
CA TRP A 265 -1.53 -25.95 -16.26
C TRP A 265 -2.93 -25.52 -15.88
N GLY A 266 -3.06 -24.39 -15.18
CA GLY A 266 -4.33 -23.82 -14.76
C GLY A 266 -4.49 -22.36 -15.17
N ILE A 267 -5.75 -21.91 -15.28
CA ILE A 267 -6.06 -20.49 -15.50
C ILE A 267 -5.90 -19.73 -14.20
N VAL A 268 -5.22 -18.60 -14.28
CA VAL A 268 -5.15 -17.59 -13.22
C VAL A 268 -5.80 -16.29 -13.71
N SER A 269 -6.10 -15.39 -12.78
CA SER A 269 -6.57 -14.04 -13.10
C SER A 269 -5.62 -13.01 -12.54
N ALA A 270 -5.42 -11.92 -13.29
CA ALA A 270 -4.70 -10.77 -12.82
C ALA A 270 -5.38 -10.21 -11.57
N ILE A 271 -4.55 -9.90 -10.58
CA ILE A 271 -4.91 -9.09 -9.42
C ILE A 271 -4.31 -7.69 -9.52
N ASP A 272 -3.27 -7.50 -10.33
CA ASP A 272 -2.62 -6.22 -10.59
C ASP A 272 -1.80 -6.26 -11.89
N TRP A 273 -1.26 -5.11 -12.30
CA TRP A 273 -0.31 -4.93 -13.39
C TRP A 273 0.99 -4.33 -12.85
N VAL A 274 2.10 -5.06 -12.98
CA VAL A 274 3.40 -4.67 -12.44
C VAL A 274 4.37 -4.32 -13.55
N LYS A 275 5.28 -3.37 -13.28
CA LYS A 275 6.39 -3.06 -14.17
C LYS A 275 7.29 -4.28 -14.31
N ASN A 276 7.49 -4.74 -15.54
CA ASN A 276 8.44 -5.79 -15.89
C ASN A 276 9.88 -5.25 -15.92
#